data_AF-A0A7W8B3Y8-F1
#
_entry.id   AF-A0A7W8B3Y8-F1
#
_cell.length_a   1.000
_cell.length_b   1.000
_cell.length_c   1.000
_cell.angle_alpha   90.00
_cell.angle_beta   90.00
_cell.angle_gamma   90.00
#
_symmetry.space_group_name_H-M   'P 1'
#
loop_
_entity.id
_entity.type
_entity.pdbx_description
1 polymer ?
#
loop_
_entity_poly.entity_id
_entity_poly.type
_entity_poly.pdbx_seq_one_letter_code
_entity_poly.pdbx_strand_id
1 'polypeptide(L)'
;MTSSIPESWTRIEAWLTRRAPRTLAALHPPAKRSAIAAAEHAIGQPFPEPLVQSLMRHDGMDHYDLLPPFWSLLGAHGIAAAWQLRMDISGDDLATAEEDDPEGEYGPW
;
A
#
# COMPACT_ATOMS: atom_id res chain seq x y z
N MET A 1 21.66 5.16 -12.50
CA MET A 1 20.91 3.99 -13.03
C MET A 1 20.00 3.50 -11.91
N THR A 2 18.70 3.48 -12.14
CA THR A 2 17.71 2.92 -11.21
C THR A 2 17.79 1.40 -11.31
N SER A 3 18.03 0.69 -10.20
CA SER A 3 18.03 -0.78 -10.20
C SER A 3 16.61 -1.29 -10.46
N SER A 4 16.49 -2.44 -11.12
CA SER A 4 15.20 -3.11 -11.28
C SER A 4 14.63 -3.56 -9.92
N ILE A 5 13.33 -3.87 -9.86
CA ILE A 5 12.68 -4.37 -8.64
C ILE A 5 13.31 -5.70 -8.17
N PRO A 6 13.56 -6.70 -9.04
CA PRO A 6 14.22 -7.94 -8.61
C PRO A 6 15.64 -7.73 -8.07
N GLU A 7 16.43 -6.84 -8.68
CA GLU A 7 17.78 -6.51 -8.20
C GLU A 7 17.75 -5.80 -6.84
N SER A 8 16.78 -4.90 -6.66
CA SER A 8 16.59 -4.18 -5.40
C SER A 8 16.23 -5.15 -4.27
N TRP A 9 15.29 -6.07 -4.50
CA TRP A 9 14.93 -7.10 -3.54
C TRP A 9 16.08 -8.04 -3.21
N THR A 10 16.85 -8.47 -4.21
CA THR A 10 18.05 -9.29 -3.99
C THR A 10 19.04 -8.59 -3.04
N ARG A 11 19.23 -7.27 -3.21
CA ARG A 11 20.10 -6.47 -2.33
C ARG A 11 19.53 -6.36 -0.91
N ILE A 12 18.22 -6.15 -0.78
CA ILE A 12 17.51 -6.06 0.50
C ILE A 12 17.63 -7.38 1.26
N GLU A 13 17.24 -8.49 0.65
CA GLU A 13 17.31 -9.84 1.24
C GLU A 13 18.74 -10.18 1.69
N ALA A 14 19.74 -9.92 0.83
CA ALA A 14 21.14 -10.18 1.18
C ALA A 14 21.59 -9.35 2.40
N TRP A 15 21.11 -8.12 2.56
CA TRP A 15 21.38 -7.30 3.72
C TRP A 15 20.65 -7.82 4.96
N LEU A 16 19.36 -8.14 4.83
CA LEU A 16 18.52 -8.65 5.93
C LEU A 16 19.06 -9.98 6.49
N THR A 17 19.50 -10.91 5.64
CA THR A 17 20.12 -12.18 6.07
C THR A 17 21.27 -11.96 7.06
N ARG A 18 22.06 -10.89 6.89
CA ARG A 18 23.23 -10.61 7.72
C ARG A 18 22.95 -9.69 8.90
N ARG A 19 21.95 -8.79 8.78
CA ARG A 19 21.77 -7.66 9.70
C ARG A 19 20.46 -7.70 10.47
N ALA A 20 19.43 -8.31 9.91
CA ALA A 20 18.08 -8.35 10.48
C ALA A 20 17.34 -9.63 10.07
N PRO A 21 17.82 -10.83 10.48
CA PRO A 21 17.20 -12.09 10.08
C PRO A 21 15.76 -12.25 10.59
N ARG A 22 15.38 -11.56 11.68
CA ARG A 22 14.00 -11.51 12.16
C ARG A 22 13.08 -10.80 11.16
N THR A 23 13.49 -9.63 10.67
CA THR A 23 12.76 -8.91 9.60
C THR A 23 12.68 -9.73 8.32
N LEU A 24 13.75 -10.45 7.95
CA LEU A 24 13.70 -11.37 6.80
C LEU A 24 12.66 -12.46 6.99
N ALA A 25 12.59 -13.07 8.18
CA ALA A 25 11.64 -14.12 8.49
C ALA A 25 10.19 -13.63 8.54
N ALA A 26 9.96 -12.35 8.81
CA ALA A 26 8.65 -11.72 8.79
C ALA A 26 8.15 -11.40 7.37
N LEU A 27 9.01 -11.41 6.35
CA LEU A 27 8.57 -11.21 4.97
C LEU A 27 7.70 -12.38 4.51
N HIS A 28 6.56 -12.05 3.92
CA HIS A 28 5.65 -13.06 3.38
C HIS A 28 6.22 -13.71 2.11
N PRO A 29 5.73 -14.92 1.78
CA PRO A 29 5.99 -15.51 0.47
C PRO A 29 5.42 -14.63 -0.67
N PRO A 30 5.81 -14.90 -1.93
CA PRO A 30 5.22 -14.28 -3.11
C PRO A 30 3.69 -14.24 -3.12
N ALA A 31 3.13 -13.11 -3.55
CA ALA A 31 1.70 -12.96 -3.72
C ALA A 31 1.18 -13.90 -4.81
N LYS A 32 0.00 -14.49 -4.57
CA LYS A 32 -0.72 -15.21 -5.63
C LYS A 32 -1.24 -14.19 -6.64
N ARG A 33 -1.12 -14.48 -7.93
CA ARG A 33 -1.68 -13.62 -9.00
C ARG A 33 -3.17 -13.32 -8.81
N SER A 34 -3.93 -14.29 -8.28
CA SER A 34 -5.35 -14.11 -7.96
C SER A 34 -5.59 -13.08 -6.85
N ALA A 35 -4.69 -12.97 -5.86
CA ALA A 35 -4.79 -11.98 -4.80
C ALA A 35 -4.51 -10.57 -5.33
N ILE A 36 -3.52 -10.43 -6.22
CA ILE A 36 -3.23 -9.18 -6.91
C ILE A 36 -4.44 -8.76 -7.76
N ALA A 37 -4.97 -9.66 -8.59
CA ALA A 37 -6.14 -9.38 -9.42
C ALA A 37 -7.39 -8.99 -8.59
N ALA A 38 -7.60 -9.62 -7.44
CA ALA A 38 -8.67 -9.25 -6.52
C ALA A 38 -8.47 -7.83 -5.94
N ALA A 39 -7.22 -7.47 -5.61
CA ALA A 39 -6.90 -6.14 -5.12
C ALA A 39 -7.09 -5.05 -6.20
N GLU A 40 -6.62 -5.31 -7.42
CA GLU A 40 -6.84 -4.43 -8.58
C GLU A 40 -8.34 -4.24 -8.87
N HIS A 41 -9.12 -5.33 -8.79
CA HIS A 41 -10.57 -5.26 -8.96
C HIS A 41 -11.24 -4.42 -7.87
N ALA A 42 -10.84 -4.60 -6.61
CA ALA A 42 -11.39 -3.83 -5.49
C ALA A 42 -11.08 -2.32 -5.60
N ILE A 43 -9.90 -1.97 -6.12
CA ILE A 43 -9.46 -0.58 -6.32
C ILE A 43 -10.01 0.00 -7.62
N GLY A 44 -10.41 -0.84 -8.57
CA GLY A 44 -10.91 -0.43 -9.88
C GLY A 44 -9.82 0.00 -10.86
N GLN A 45 -8.54 -0.30 -10.57
CA GLN A 45 -7.41 0.10 -11.41
C GLN A 45 -6.30 -0.97 -11.40
N PRO A 46 -5.66 -1.25 -12.55
CA PRO A 46 -4.50 -2.14 -12.58
C PRO A 46 -3.33 -1.56 -11.78
N PHE A 47 -2.57 -2.44 -11.14
CA PHE A 47 -1.36 -2.07 -10.44
C PHE A 47 -0.21 -1.80 -11.43
N PRO A 48 0.64 -0.80 -11.16
CA PRO A 48 1.84 -0.60 -11.95
C PRO A 48 2.74 -1.85 -11.91
N GLU A 49 3.34 -2.19 -13.04
CA GLU A 49 4.21 -3.37 -13.17
C GLU A 49 5.29 -3.48 -12.06
N PRO A 50 5.98 -2.40 -11.64
CA PRO A 50 6.94 -2.48 -10.54
C PRO A 50 6.34 -2.94 -9.21
N LEU A 51 5.09 -2.56 -8.92
CA LEU A 51 4.38 -3.00 -7.72
C LEU A 51 4.02 -4.48 -7.82
N VAL A 52 3.54 -4.94 -8.98
CA VAL A 52 3.27 -6.36 -9.24
C VAL A 52 4.53 -7.19 -9.05
N GLN A 53 5.67 -6.75 -9.61
CA GLN A 53 6.97 -7.41 -9.43
C GLN A 53 7.39 -7.49 -7.96
N SER A 54 7.12 -6.42 -7.18
CA SER A 54 7.43 -6.42 -5.75
C SER A 54 6.54 -7.38 -4.97
N LEU A 55 5.24 -7.40 -5.23
CA LEU A 55 4.28 -8.31 -4.58
C LEU A 55 4.56 -9.77 -4.95
N MET A 56 4.97 -10.03 -6.20
CA MET A 56 5.42 -11.34 -6.64
C MET A 56 6.75 -11.78 -6.03
N ARG A 57 7.49 -10.88 -5.36
CA ARG A 57 8.65 -11.24 -4.54
C ARG A 57 8.24 -11.50 -3.10
N HIS A 58 7.53 -10.57 -2.49
CA HIS A 58 7.01 -10.66 -1.12
C HIS A 58 5.63 -10.03 -1.02
N ASP A 59 4.63 -10.79 -0.55
CA ASP A 59 3.26 -10.32 -0.33
C ASP A 59 3.11 -9.56 1.00
N GLY A 60 3.95 -8.54 1.17
CA GLY A 60 4.06 -7.82 2.42
C GLY A 60 4.85 -8.56 3.49
N MET A 61 4.50 -8.30 4.74
CA MET A 61 5.16 -8.87 5.90
C MET A 61 4.26 -8.85 7.14
N ASP A 62 4.68 -9.58 8.16
CA ASP A 62 4.11 -9.52 9.50
C ASP A 62 4.37 -8.16 10.18
N HIS A 63 3.49 -7.83 11.12
CA HIS A 63 3.28 -6.52 11.73
C HIS A 63 4.54 -5.80 12.23
N TYR A 64 4.73 -4.52 11.79
CA TYR A 64 5.75 -3.56 12.27
C TYR A 64 7.21 -4.04 12.28
N ASP A 65 7.52 -5.11 11.55
CA ASP A 65 8.87 -5.68 11.53
C ASP A 65 9.79 -5.01 10.49
N LEU A 66 9.31 -3.99 9.74
CA LEU A 66 10.14 -3.27 8.76
C LEU A 66 11.15 -2.37 9.49
N LEU A 67 12.29 -2.09 8.84
CA LEU A 67 13.30 -1.19 9.36
C LEU A 67 13.30 0.13 8.57
N PRO A 68 13.09 1.30 9.21
CA PRO A 68 12.87 1.51 10.65
C PRO A 68 11.50 0.97 11.14
N PRO A 69 11.36 0.65 12.44
CA PRO A 69 10.14 0.09 13.02
C PRO A 69 8.94 1.04 12.84
N PHE A 70 7.73 0.53 13.09
CA PHE A 70 6.43 1.20 12.90
C PHE A 70 5.94 1.28 11.45
N TRP A 71 6.75 0.84 10.50
CA TRP A 71 6.35 0.64 9.12
C TRP A 71 6.10 -0.84 8.86
N SER A 72 5.15 -1.15 7.98
CA SER A 72 4.87 -2.51 7.53
C SER A 72 4.74 -2.52 6.02
N LEU A 73 5.35 -3.50 5.37
CA LEU A 73 5.11 -3.74 3.96
C LEU A 73 3.74 -4.39 3.79
N LEU A 74 2.84 -3.73 3.08
CA LEU A 74 1.51 -4.27 2.82
C LEU A 74 1.55 -5.27 1.67
N GLY A 75 0.89 -6.41 1.85
CA GLY A 75 0.56 -7.33 0.78
C GLY A 75 -0.64 -6.84 -0.03
N ALA A 76 -0.98 -7.56 -1.10
CA ALA A 76 -2.05 -7.21 -2.02
C ALA A 76 -3.40 -6.96 -1.31
N HIS A 77 -3.76 -7.84 -0.36
CA HIS A 77 -4.98 -7.68 0.44
C HIS A 77 -4.92 -6.44 1.34
N GLY A 78 -3.77 -6.20 1.99
CA GLY A 78 -3.57 -5.04 2.86
C GLY A 78 -3.64 -3.71 2.09
N ILE A 79 -3.12 -3.68 0.86
CA ILE A 79 -3.25 -2.52 -0.03
C ILE A 79 -4.72 -2.23 -0.34
N ALA A 80 -5.50 -3.24 -0.73
CA ALA A 80 -6.92 -3.08 -1.03
C ALA A 80 -7.71 -2.61 0.20
N ALA A 81 -7.50 -3.22 1.37
CA ALA A 81 -8.18 -2.84 2.60
C ALA A 81 -7.84 -1.40 3.03
N ALA A 82 -6.55 -1.01 2.94
CA ALA A 82 -6.13 0.35 3.25
C ALA A 82 -6.70 1.38 2.29
N TRP A 83 -6.85 1.03 1.00
CA TRP A 83 -7.51 1.89 0.01
C TRP A 83 -9.00 2.05 0.32
N GLN A 84 -9.71 0.95 0.58
CA GLN A 84 -11.15 0.98 0.91
C GLN A 84 -11.43 1.85 2.14
N LEU A 85 -10.64 1.69 3.21
CA LEU A 85 -10.76 2.51 4.41
C LEU A 85 -10.57 4.00 4.11
N ARG A 86 -9.59 4.36 3.26
CA ARG A 86 -9.35 5.76 2.89
C ARG A 86 -10.49 6.33 2.06
N MET A 87 -11.05 5.54 1.14
CA MET A 87 -12.20 5.98 0.33
C MET A 87 -13.48 6.10 1.14
N ASP A 88 -13.69 5.25 2.14
CA ASP A 88 -14.80 5.35 3.09
C ASP A 88 -14.74 6.67 3.86
N ILE A 89 -13.57 7.00 4.42
CA ILE A 89 -13.33 8.28 5.12
C ILE A 89 -13.56 9.47 4.18
N SER A 90 -13.01 9.44 2.96
CA SER A 90 -13.20 10.54 1.99
C SER A 90 -14.63 10.63 1.44
N GLY A 91 -15.36 9.52 1.42
CA GLY A 91 -16.77 9.49 1.01
C GLY A 91 -17.66 10.19 2.02
N ASP A 92 -17.35 10.09 3.31
CA ASP A 92 -18.02 10.83 4.38
C ASP A 92 -17.79 12.34 4.22
N ASP A 93 -16.54 12.77 3.99
CA ASP A 93 -16.20 14.18 3.75
C ASP A 93 -16.97 14.79 2.55
N LEU A 94 -17.08 14.07 1.43
CA LEU A 94 -17.80 14.53 0.23
C LEU A 94 -19.34 14.52 0.40
N ALA A 95 -19.88 13.66 1.26
CA ALA A 95 -21.30 13.64 1.59
C ALA A 95 -21.68 14.76 2.58
N THR A 96 -20.73 15.20 3.41
CA THR A 96 -20.88 16.33 4.34
C THR A 96 -20.50 17.69 3.77
N ALA A 97 -20.04 17.74 2.51
CA ALA A 97 -19.90 18.99 1.78
C ALA A 97 -21.30 19.53 1.47
N GLU A 98 -21.95 20.11 2.48
CA GLU A 98 -23.01 21.09 2.26
C GLU A 98 -22.49 22.10 1.25
N GLU A 99 -23.32 22.40 0.25
CA GLU A 99 -23.09 23.42 -0.75
C GLU A 99 -22.93 24.74 0.00
N ASP A 100 -21.70 25.08 0.36
CA ASP A 100 -21.34 26.31 1.07
C ASP A 100 -21.80 27.46 0.19
N ASP A 101 -22.97 28.02 0.49
CA ASP A 101 -23.54 29.18 -0.19
C ASP A 101 -22.71 30.39 0.22
N PRO A 102 -21.78 30.86 -0.63
CA PRO A 102 -20.90 31.95 -0.26
C PRO A 102 -21.66 33.29 -0.13
N GLU A 103 -22.94 33.36 -0.51
CA GLU A 103 -23.80 34.54 -0.39
C GLU A 103 -24.69 34.54 0.86
N GLY A 104 -24.76 33.45 1.63
CA GLY A 104 -25.60 33.36 2.82
C GLY A 104 -24.95 33.91 4.09
N GLU A 105 -23.65 33.73 4.26
CA GLU A 105 -22.95 34.05 5.52
C GLU A 105 -22.46 35.51 5.60
N TYR A 106 -22.22 36.16 4.47
CA TYR A 106 -21.85 37.57 4.42
C TYR A 106 -22.91 38.36 3.65
N GLY A 107 -23.92 38.84 4.39
CA GLY A 107 -25.00 39.68 3.85
C GLY A 107 -24.49 40.91 3.07
N PRO A 108 -25.37 41.60 2.31
CA PRO A 108 -24.94 42.58 1.33
C PRO A 108 -24.31 43.77 2.04
N TRP A 109 -23.06 44.07 1.70
CA TRP A 109 -22.32 45.25 2.16
C TRP A 109 -23.10 46.55 1.88
#